data_AF-A0A966I513-F1
#
_entry.id   AF-A0A966I513-F1
#
_cell.length_a   1.000
_cell.length_b   1.000
_cell.length_c   1.000
_cell.angle_alpha   90.00
_cell.angle_beta   90.00
_cell.angle_gamma   90.00
#
_symmetry.space_group_name_H-M   'P 1'
#
loop_
_entity.id
_entity.type
_entity.pdbx_description
1 polymer ?
#
loop_
_entity_poly.entity_id
_entity_poly.type
_entity_poly.pdbx_seq_one_letter_code
_entity_poly.pdbx_strand_id
1 'polypeptide(L)'
;MIPYRSRTSTHGRNMAGARSLWRATGMQDGDFGKPIIAIVNSFTQFVPGHVHLKDLGQMVAREVEAAGGVAKEFNTIAVDDGIAMGHDGMLYSLPSREIIADSVEYMVNAHCADAMVCISNCDKITPGMLMATMRLNVPTIFVSGGPMEAGKVEIDGKEIAVDLIDAMIQAANPDMTDDQVQEFESNACPTCGSCSGMFTANSMNCLAEALGLALPGNGSTLATHADRKALFLEAGRKIVDLTKRYYEKGDVSASPRGIATHA
;
A
#
# COMPACT_ATOMS: atom_id res chain seq x y z
N MET A 1 1.12 7.61 29.71
CA MET A 1 0.51 7.86 28.39
C MET A 1 1.50 8.66 27.56
N ILE A 2 1.96 8.10 26.44
CA ILE A 2 2.78 8.83 25.47
C ILE A 2 1.84 9.80 24.75
N PRO A 3 2.15 11.10 24.65
CA PRO A 3 1.27 12.04 23.95
C PRO A 3 1.24 11.75 22.45
N TYR A 4 0.06 11.83 21.84
CA TYR A 4 -0.08 11.82 20.38
C TYR A 4 0.80 12.91 19.74
N ARG A 5 1.47 12.56 18.64
CA ARG A 5 2.30 13.46 17.83
C ARG A 5 1.45 14.59 17.24
N SER A 6 0.23 14.28 16.83
CA SER A 6 -0.71 15.22 16.22
C SER A 6 -1.08 16.37 17.16
N ARG A 7 -0.87 16.24 18.47
CA ARG A 7 -1.02 17.36 19.43
C ARG A 7 -0.19 18.58 19.03
N THR A 8 0.94 18.36 18.38
CA THR A 8 1.84 19.41 17.86
C THR A 8 1.11 20.37 16.92
N SER A 9 0.20 19.89 16.07
CA SER A 9 -0.54 20.71 15.10
C SER A 9 -1.99 20.98 15.48
N THR A 10 -2.50 20.32 16.55
CA THR A 10 -3.91 20.39 16.93
C THR A 10 -4.16 21.07 18.28
N HIS A 11 -3.17 21.20 19.18
CA HIS A 11 -3.39 21.70 20.54
C HIS A 11 -2.73 23.05 20.83
N GLY A 12 -3.30 23.79 21.79
CA GLY A 12 -2.75 25.06 22.28
C GLY A 12 -3.14 26.29 21.45
N ARG A 13 -3.02 27.47 22.05
CA ARG A 13 -3.39 28.76 21.43
C ARG A 13 -2.59 29.02 20.15
N ASN A 14 -1.29 28.74 20.16
CA ASN A 14 -0.39 29.04 19.03
C ASN A 14 -0.71 28.22 17.77
N MET A 15 -1.35 27.06 17.91
CA MET A 15 -1.75 26.21 16.78
C MET A 15 -3.14 26.52 16.22
N ALA A 16 -3.70 27.71 16.51
CA ALA A 16 -4.97 28.14 15.94
C ALA A 16 -4.96 28.17 14.40
N GLY A 17 -3.86 28.62 13.80
CA GLY A 17 -3.68 28.60 12.34
C GLY A 17 -3.71 27.18 11.77
N ALA A 18 -2.93 26.26 12.35
CA ALA A 18 -2.95 24.86 11.93
C ALA A 18 -4.34 24.22 12.08
N ARG A 19 -5.04 24.48 13.20
CA ARG A 19 -6.43 24.04 13.38
C ARG A 19 -7.38 24.61 12.33
N SER A 20 -7.22 25.87 11.90
CA SER A 20 -8.05 26.44 10.83
C SER A 20 -7.86 25.73 9.50
N LEU A 21 -6.62 25.34 9.16
CA LEU A 21 -6.34 24.52 7.98
C LEU A 21 -6.91 23.11 8.13
N TRP A 22 -6.77 22.49 9.29
CA TRP A 22 -7.39 21.19 9.56
C TRP A 22 -8.92 21.20 9.39
N ARG A 23 -9.58 22.27 9.83
CA ARG A 23 -11.03 22.47 9.59
C ARG A 23 -11.37 22.60 8.12
N ALA A 24 -10.53 23.28 7.33
CA ALA A 24 -10.70 23.36 5.89
C ALA A 24 -10.58 21.98 5.21
N THR A 25 -9.89 21.01 5.83
CA THR A 25 -9.89 19.60 5.40
C THR A 25 -11.12 18.79 5.88
N GLY A 26 -12.09 19.43 6.53
CA GLY A 26 -13.32 18.81 7.03
C GLY A 26 -13.33 18.43 8.51
N MET A 27 -12.25 18.63 9.27
CA MET A 27 -12.23 18.29 10.71
C MET A 27 -13.17 19.18 11.52
N GLN A 28 -13.90 18.56 12.44
CA GLN A 28 -14.83 19.22 13.35
C GLN A 28 -14.27 19.30 14.78
N ASP A 29 -14.97 19.98 15.68
CA ASP A 29 -14.54 20.14 17.08
C ASP A 29 -14.29 18.80 17.77
N GLY A 30 -15.16 17.82 17.52
CA GLY A 30 -15.05 16.48 18.09
C GLY A 30 -13.88 15.65 17.57
N ASP A 31 -13.18 16.11 16.53
CA ASP A 31 -12.03 15.40 15.96
C ASP A 31 -10.71 15.80 16.60
N PHE A 32 -10.62 17.01 17.16
CA PHE A 32 -9.42 17.44 17.87
C PHE A 32 -9.27 16.65 19.17
N GLY A 33 -8.17 15.90 19.27
CA GLY A 33 -7.88 15.01 20.40
C GLY A 33 -7.94 13.52 20.05
N LYS A 34 -8.58 13.15 18.93
CA LYS A 34 -8.48 11.81 18.34
C LYS A 34 -7.11 11.63 17.66
N PRO A 35 -6.60 10.39 17.54
CA PRO A 35 -5.39 10.14 16.77
C PRO A 35 -5.61 10.40 15.27
N ILE A 36 -4.65 11.06 14.63
CA ILE A 36 -4.62 11.25 13.18
C ILE A 36 -3.87 10.09 12.54
N ILE A 37 -4.56 9.32 11.70
CA ILE A 37 -4.03 8.19 10.96
C ILE A 37 -3.83 8.60 9.50
N ALA A 38 -2.59 8.51 9.03
CA ALA A 38 -2.27 8.75 7.64
C ALA A 38 -2.57 7.50 6.79
N ILE A 39 -3.38 7.65 5.74
CA ILE A 39 -3.59 6.58 4.76
C ILE A 39 -2.64 6.84 3.62
N VAL A 40 -1.56 6.06 3.59
CA VAL A 40 -0.50 6.15 2.59
C VAL A 40 -0.93 5.30 1.40
N ASN A 41 -1.52 5.92 0.40
CA ASN A 41 -1.96 5.24 -0.81
C ASN A 41 -0.92 5.42 -1.93
N SER A 42 -0.90 4.48 -2.87
CA SER A 42 -0.04 4.50 -4.06
C SER A 42 -0.86 4.43 -5.34
N PHE A 43 -2.12 4.88 -5.29
CA PHE A 43 -3.02 4.90 -6.44
C PHE A 43 -2.42 5.73 -7.60
N THR A 44 -2.46 5.14 -8.79
CA THR A 44 -2.20 5.81 -10.06
C THR A 44 -2.87 5.02 -11.17
N GLN A 45 -3.23 5.70 -12.26
CA GLN A 45 -3.78 5.05 -13.46
C GLN A 45 -2.71 4.44 -14.37
N PHE A 46 -1.42 4.74 -14.12
CA PHE A 46 -0.30 4.22 -14.92
C PHE A 46 0.09 2.78 -14.59
N VAL A 47 -0.35 2.25 -13.44
CA VAL A 47 0.14 0.97 -12.90
C VAL A 47 -1.08 0.08 -12.63
N PRO A 48 -1.33 -1.00 -13.41
CA PRO A 48 -2.47 -1.92 -13.23
C PRO A 48 -2.60 -2.45 -11.79
N GLY A 49 -1.49 -2.64 -11.09
CA GLY A 49 -1.50 -3.06 -9.68
C GLY A 49 -2.03 -2.03 -8.69
N HIS A 50 -2.28 -0.80 -9.13
CA HIS A 50 -2.63 0.33 -8.28
C HIS A 50 -3.95 1.00 -8.66
N VAL A 51 -4.52 0.70 -9.83
CA VAL A 51 -5.72 1.40 -10.34
C VAL A 51 -6.95 1.25 -9.44
N HIS A 52 -7.11 0.09 -8.79
CA HIS A 52 -8.23 -0.20 -7.89
C HIS A 52 -8.07 0.40 -6.49
N LEU A 53 -6.88 0.91 -6.15
CA LEU A 53 -6.58 1.41 -4.81
C LEU A 53 -7.28 2.73 -4.48
N LYS A 54 -7.77 3.47 -5.49
CA LYS A 54 -8.48 4.75 -5.31
C LYS A 54 -9.65 4.63 -4.33
N ASP A 55 -10.53 3.65 -4.57
CA ASP A 55 -11.74 3.52 -3.77
C ASP A 55 -11.49 2.72 -2.48
N LEU A 56 -10.43 1.91 -2.46
CA LEU A 56 -9.97 1.15 -1.29
C LEU A 56 -9.36 2.06 -0.21
N GLY A 57 -8.60 3.08 -0.57
CA GLY A 57 -8.07 4.06 0.39
C GLY A 57 -9.17 4.80 1.15
N GLN A 58 -10.21 5.22 0.42
CA GLN A 58 -11.41 5.82 1.01
C GLN A 58 -12.21 4.83 1.88
N MET A 59 -12.18 3.53 1.55
CA MET A 59 -12.79 2.51 2.39
C MET A 59 -12.07 2.38 3.74
N VAL A 60 -10.73 2.34 3.73
CA VAL A 60 -9.92 2.34 4.96
C VAL A 60 -10.17 3.60 5.78
N ALA A 61 -10.30 4.77 5.13
CA ALA A 61 -10.56 6.04 5.79
C ALA A 61 -11.83 5.99 6.64
N ARG A 62 -12.93 5.50 6.06
CA ARG A 62 -14.20 5.38 6.76
C ARG A 62 -14.13 4.42 7.96
N GLU A 63 -13.39 3.33 7.85
CA GLU A 63 -13.21 2.39 8.96
C GLU A 63 -12.36 2.96 10.09
N VAL A 64 -11.31 3.71 9.76
CA VAL A 64 -10.51 4.46 10.75
C VAL A 64 -11.38 5.46 11.52
N GLU A 65 -12.22 6.21 10.80
CA GLU A 65 -13.15 7.18 11.40
C GLU A 65 -14.17 6.49 12.30
N ALA A 66 -14.76 5.38 11.85
CA ALA A 66 -15.70 4.57 12.63
C ALA A 66 -15.05 3.98 13.90
N ALA A 67 -13.77 3.63 13.85
CA ALA A 67 -13.00 3.15 15.01
C ALA A 67 -12.56 4.28 15.98
N GLY A 68 -12.87 5.54 15.65
CA GLY A 68 -12.61 6.71 16.50
C GLY A 68 -11.26 7.38 16.26
N GLY A 69 -10.65 7.18 15.08
CA GLY A 69 -9.53 7.98 14.59
C GLY A 69 -9.98 9.12 13.66
N VAL A 70 -9.02 9.89 13.16
CA VAL A 70 -9.20 10.82 12.04
C VAL A 70 -8.35 10.32 10.89
N ALA A 71 -8.98 10.02 9.75
CA ALA A 71 -8.27 9.57 8.56
C ALA A 71 -7.84 10.76 7.70
N LYS A 72 -6.59 10.74 7.21
CA LYS A 72 -6.12 11.66 6.18
C LYS A 72 -5.33 10.88 5.13
N GLU A 73 -5.92 10.74 3.95
CA GLU A 73 -5.30 10.06 2.82
C GLU A 73 -4.38 11.00 2.05
N PHE A 74 -3.24 10.47 1.63
CA PHE A 74 -2.39 11.08 0.62
C PHE A 74 -1.79 9.99 -0.28
N ASN A 75 -1.27 10.41 -1.43
CA ASN A 75 -0.65 9.51 -2.39
C ASN A 75 0.88 9.68 -2.45
N THR A 76 1.59 8.57 -2.60
CA THR A 76 2.97 8.54 -3.10
C THR A 76 2.99 8.07 -4.56
N ILE A 77 4.13 8.21 -5.23
CA ILE A 77 4.31 7.79 -6.62
C ILE A 77 4.34 6.27 -6.75
N ALA A 78 4.11 5.77 -7.96
CA ALA A 78 4.38 4.39 -8.33
C ALA A 78 4.92 4.32 -9.76
N VAL A 79 5.87 3.42 -9.98
CA VAL A 79 6.44 3.08 -11.30
C VAL A 79 6.06 1.64 -11.60
N ASP A 80 5.62 1.39 -12.84
CA ASP A 80 5.34 0.03 -13.31
C ASP A 80 6.62 -0.57 -13.92
N ASP A 81 7.22 -1.54 -13.23
CA ASP A 81 8.41 -2.23 -13.73
C ASP A 81 8.11 -3.02 -15.01
N GLY A 82 6.89 -3.56 -15.16
CA GLY A 82 6.42 -4.29 -16.33
C GLY A 82 6.48 -3.44 -17.59
N ILE A 83 5.85 -2.26 -17.54
CA ILE A 83 5.82 -1.30 -18.64
C ILE A 83 7.20 -0.71 -18.90
N ALA A 84 7.98 -0.43 -17.85
CA ALA A 84 9.31 0.18 -17.98
C ALA A 84 10.40 -0.77 -18.51
N MET A 85 10.13 -2.08 -18.57
CA MET A 85 11.09 -3.08 -19.04
C MET A 85 11.44 -2.87 -20.52
N GLY A 86 12.73 -2.97 -20.84
CA GLY A 86 13.21 -2.92 -22.22
C GLY A 86 13.54 -1.52 -22.76
N HIS A 87 13.41 -0.46 -21.97
CA HIS A 87 13.79 0.91 -22.36
C HIS A 87 14.32 1.74 -21.18
N ASP A 88 14.69 3.00 -21.44
CA ASP A 88 15.32 3.92 -20.45
C ASP A 88 14.46 4.19 -19.19
N GLY A 89 13.17 3.84 -19.22
CA GLY A 89 12.27 3.96 -18.08
C GLY A 89 12.72 3.11 -16.89
N MET A 90 13.38 1.97 -17.15
CA MET A 90 13.88 1.07 -16.12
C MET A 90 14.92 1.75 -15.19
N LEU A 91 15.60 2.81 -15.67
CA LEU A 91 16.52 3.61 -14.85
C LEU A 91 15.83 4.31 -13.68
N TYR A 92 14.50 4.48 -13.73
CA TYR A 92 13.70 5.14 -12.72
C TYR A 92 13.00 4.16 -11.75
N SER A 93 13.06 2.85 -12.01
CA SER A 93 12.41 1.84 -11.15
C SER A 93 13.01 1.82 -9.74
N LEU A 94 14.25 1.35 -9.56
CA LEU A 94 14.84 1.20 -8.23
C LEU A 94 14.94 2.53 -7.45
N PRO A 95 15.34 3.67 -8.06
CA PRO A 95 15.35 4.96 -7.36
C PRO A 95 13.98 5.39 -6.84
N SER A 96 12.88 4.95 -7.46
CA SER A 96 11.52 5.26 -6.96
C SER A 96 11.30 4.78 -5.52
N ARG A 97 11.96 3.70 -5.09
CA ARG A 97 11.89 3.19 -3.70
C ARG A 97 12.27 4.27 -2.68
N GLU A 98 13.33 5.02 -2.95
CA GLU A 98 13.82 6.07 -2.05
C GLU A 98 12.85 7.27 -2.05
N ILE A 99 12.37 7.67 -3.24
CA ILE A 99 11.38 8.74 -3.35
C ILE A 99 10.09 8.40 -2.60
N ILE A 100 9.65 7.14 -2.70
CA ILE A 100 8.49 6.65 -1.96
C ILE A 100 8.76 6.74 -0.46
N ALA A 101 9.88 6.20 0.02
CA ALA A 101 10.25 6.27 1.43
C ALA A 101 10.26 7.71 1.96
N ASP A 102 10.93 8.62 1.24
CA ASP A 102 11.09 10.02 1.63
C ASP A 102 9.75 10.78 1.56
N SER A 103 8.91 10.52 0.55
CA SER A 103 7.60 11.15 0.44
C SER A 103 6.69 10.79 1.61
N VAL A 104 6.70 9.53 2.05
CA VAL A 104 5.92 9.07 3.21
C VAL A 104 6.48 9.69 4.49
N GLU A 105 7.79 9.68 4.65
CA GLU A 105 8.47 10.27 5.80
C GLU A 105 8.15 11.76 5.97
N TYR A 106 8.19 12.51 4.86
CA TYR A 106 7.87 13.94 4.86
C TYR A 106 6.41 14.20 5.21
N MET A 107 5.48 13.48 4.57
CA MET A 107 4.06 13.67 4.82
C MET A 107 3.69 13.36 6.27
N VAL A 108 4.20 12.27 6.83
CA VAL A 108 3.92 11.85 8.21
C VAL A 108 4.56 12.79 9.22
N ASN A 109 5.83 13.18 9.04
CA ASN A 109 6.52 14.08 9.97
C ASN A 109 5.97 15.50 9.92
N ALA A 110 5.76 16.07 8.73
CA ALA A 110 5.29 17.45 8.58
C ALA A 110 3.88 17.65 9.16
N HIS A 111 3.00 16.66 8.99
CA HIS A 111 1.63 16.72 9.53
C HIS A 111 1.52 16.12 10.93
N CYS A 112 2.63 15.59 11.47
CA CYS A 112 2.71 14.95 12.78
C CYS A 112 1.67 13.83 12.96
N ALA A 113 1.46 12.99 11.94
CA ALA A 113 0.51 11.89 12.03
C ALA A 113 0.95 10.88 13.11
N ASP A 114 -0.05 10.31 13.80
CA ASP A 114 0.16 9.44 14.95
C ASP A 114 0.44 8.00 14.53
N ALA A 115 -0.09 7.58 13.39
CA ALA A 115 0.06 6.24 12.84
C ALA A 115 -0.25 6.24 11.35
N MET A 116 -0.02 5.11 10.68
CA MET A 116 -0.31 5.01 9.25
C MET A 116 -0.80 3.63 8.78
N VAL A 117 -1.64 3.66 7.75
CA VAL A 117 -1.98 2.48 6.95
C VAL A 117 -1.23 2.59 5.63
N CYS A 118 -0.38 1.61 5.34
CA CYS A 118 0.36 1.54 4.09
C CYS A 118 -0.41 0.67 3.08
N ILE A 119 -0.99 1.31 2.07
CA ILE A 119 -1.64 0.65 0.94
C ILE A 119 -0.63 0.54 -0.20
N SER A 120 0.07 -0.60 -0.23
CA SER A 120 1.10 -0.91 -1.22
C SER A 120 0.64 -2.01 -2.20
N ASN A 121 1.40 -2.26 -3.26
CA ASN A 121 1.22 -3.48 -4.05
C ASN A 121 2.45 -3.83 -4.88
N CYS A 122 2.81 -2.96 -5.83
CA CYS A 122 3.86 -3.20 -6.81
C CYS A 122 5.28 -3.09 -6.21
N ASP A 123 6.25 -3.43 -7.05
CA ASP A 123 7.59 -3.91 -6.71
C ASP A 123 8.35 -3.05 -5.71
N LYS A 124 8.54 -1.78 -6.04
CA LYS A 124 9.34 -0.84 -5.22
C LYS A 124 8.51 -0.12 -4.17
N ILE A 125 7.19 -0.28 -4.21
CA ILE A 125 6.24 0.42 -3.34
C ILE A 125 6.27 -0.16 -1.93
N THR A 126 6.07 -1.47 -1.81
CA THR A 126 6.09 -2.16 -0.51
C THR A 126 7.42 -1.93 0.24
N PRO A 127 8.61 -2.15 -0.35
CA PRO A 127 9.86 -1.85 0.34
C PRO A 127 10.08 -0.36 0.63
N GLY A 128 9.65 0.56 -0.25
CA GLY A 128 9.74 2.01 0.02
C GLY A 128 8.91 2.43 1.23
N MET A 129 7.66 1.96 1.30
CA MET A 129 6.79 2.18 2.46
C MET A 129 7.33 1.48 3.72
N LEU A 130 7.94 0.30 3.59
CA LEU A 130 8.57 -0.42 4.70
C LEU A 130 9.79 0.34 5.27
N MET A 131 10.60 0.95 4.40
CA MET A 131 11.70 1.81 4.82
C MET A 131 11.19 3.01 5.61
N ALA A 132 10.18 3.73 5.11
CA ALA A 132 9.56 4.84 5.84
C ALA A 132 8.99 4.39 7.19
N THR A 133 8.33 3.23 7.22
CA THR A 133 7.79 2.60 8.43
C THR A 133 8.86 2.40 9.49
N MET A 134 9.99 1.82 9.11
CA MET A 134 11.09 1.59 10.04
C MET A 134 11.79 2.87 10.47
N ARG A 135 11.90 3.88 9.60
CA ARG A 135 12.48 5.20 9.94
C ARG A 135 11.61 5.97 10.94
N LEU A 136 10.32 6.08 10.65
CA LEU A 136 9.33 6.83 11.45
C LEU A 136 9.00 6.15 12.78
N ASN A 137 8.91 4.82 12.78
CA ASN A 137 8.56 3.99 13.94
C ASN A 137 7.28 4.42 14.69
N VAL A 138 6.29 4.92 13.95
CA VAL A 138 4.92 5.10 14.46
C VAL A 138 4.10 3.85 14.18
N PRO A 139 3.05 3.55 14.98
CA PRO A 139 2.16 2.42 14.72
C PRO A 139 1.76 2.36 13.25
N THR A 140 1.94 1.19 12.63
CA THR A 140 1.75 1.02 11.18
C THR A 140 1.14 -0.35 10.90
N ILE A 141 0.28 -0.40 9.89
CA ILE A 141 -0.19 -1.67 9.31
C ILE A 141 -0.15 -1.60 7.78
N PHE A 142 0.24 -2.71 7.16
CA PHE A 142 0.24 -2.88 5.71
C PHE A 142 -1.03 -3.59 5.26
N VAL A 143 -1.58 -3.12 4.13
CA VAL A 143 -2.61 -3.82 3.38
C VAL A 143 -2.33 -3.72 1.88
N SER A 144 -2.03 -4.85 1.27
CA SER A 144 -1.71 -4.95 -0.15
C SER A 144 -2.97 -4.91 -1.01
N GLY A 145 -2.84 -4.30 -2.20
CA GLY A 145 -3.85 -4.38 -3.26
C GLY A 145 -4.13 -5.80 -3.77
N GLY A 146 -3.18 -6.73 -3.58
CA GLY A 146 -3.25 -8.12 -3.97
C GLY A 146 -2.72 -8.39 -5.40
N PRO A 147 -2.26 -9.63 -5.66
CA PRO A 147 -1.94 -10.10 -7.00
C PRO A 147 -3.18 -10.16 -7.90
N MET A 148 -2.95 -9.96 -9.19
CA MET A 148 -3.93 -10.22 -10.23
C MET A 148 -4.14 -11.72 -10.42
N GLU A 149 -5.28 -12.09 -11.01
CA GLU A 149 -5.54 -13.44 -11.52
C GLU A 149 -4.49 -13.84 -12.58
N ALA A 150 -4.15 -15.13 -12.67
CA ALA A 150 -3.33 -15.62 -13.76
C ALA A 150 -4.08 -15.52 -15.10
N GLY A 151 -3.35 -15.12 -16.15
CA GLY A 151 -3.86 -15.10 -17.52
C GLY A 151 -4.04 -16.50 -18.08
N LYS A 152 -4.77 -16.61 -19.19
CA LYS A 152 -5.04 -17.88 -19.87
C LYS A 152 -5.07 -17.70 -21.38
N VAL A 153 -4.39 -18.59 -22.11
CA VAL A 153 -4.42 -18.63 -23.58
C VAL A 153 -4.73 -20.04 -24.05
N GLU A 154 -5.32 -20.17 -25.25
CA GLU A 154 -5.55 -21.46 -25.90
C GLU A 154 -4.49 -21.69 -26.98
N ILE A 155 -3.70 -22.77 -26.86
CA ILE A 155 -2.69 -23.16 -27.84
C ILE A 155 -2.90 -24.62 -28.20
N ASP A 156 -3.01 -24.91 -29.50
CA ASP A 156 -3.26 -26.25 -30.03
C ASP A 156 -4.45 -26.96 -29.34
N GLY A 157 -5.50 -26.20 -29.03
CA GLY A 157 -6.71 -26.70 -28.35
C GLY A 157 -6.54 -26.97 -26.86
N LYS A 158 -5.50 -26.44 -26.21
CA LYS A 158 -5.26 -26.57 -24.76
C LYS A 158 -5.19 -25.20 -24.10
N GLU A 159 -5.94 -25.03 -23.01
CA GLU A 159 -5.82 -23.86 -22.13
C GLU A 159 -4.53 -23.96 -21.31
N ILE A 160 -3.73 -22.90 -21.33
CA ILE A 160 -2.47 -22.77 -20.59
C ILE A 160 -2.55 -21.50 -19.75
N ALA A 161 -2.22 -21.62 -18.47
CA ALA A 161 -2.08 -20.46 -17.59
C ALA A 161 -0.80 -19.70 -17.94
N VAL A 162 -0.89 -18.38 -18.02
CA VAL A 162 0.21 -17.50 -18.43
C VAL A 162 0.31 -16.29 -17.52
N ASP A 163 1.49 -15.67 -17.51
CA ASP A 163 1.73 -14.38 -16.90
C ASP A 163 2.46 -13.41 -17.86
N LEU A 164 2.82 -12.23 -17.35
CA LEU A 164 3.55 -11.21 -18.11
C LEU A 164 4.87 -11.74 -18.72
N ILE A 165 5.58 -12.62 -18.02
CA ILE A 165 6.86 -13.16 -18.49
C ILE A 165 6.63 -14.07 -19.68
N ASP A 166 5.55 -14.86 -19.71
CA ASP A 166 5.20 -15.67 -20.88
C ASP A 166 4.97 -14.79 -22.11
N ALA A 167 4.23 -13.69 -21.96
CA ALA A 167 4.03 -12.74 -23.06
C ALA A 167 5.36 -12.15 -23.57
N MET A 168 6.27 -11.79 -22.66
CA MET A 168 7.60 -11.29 -23.02
C MET A 168 8.45 -12.35 -23.74
N ILE A 169 8.43 -13.60 -23.27
CA ILE A 169 9.19 -14.71 -23.88
C ILE A 169 8.66 -14.99 -25.28
N GLN A 170 7.34 -15.08 -25.45
CA GLN A 170 6.74 -15.38 -26.74
C GLN A 170 6.88 -14.24 -27.75
N ALA A 171 6.85 -12.98 -27.29
CA ALA A 171 7.11 -11.83 -28.16
C ALA A 171 8.53 -11.83 -28.75
N ALA A 172 9.50 -12.46 -28.08
CA ALA A 172 10.87 -12.61 -28.56
C ALA A 172 11.11 -13.91 -29.34
N ASN A 173 10.10 -14.79 -29.44
CA ASN A 173 10.22 -16.10 -30.06
C ASN A 173 10.01 -16.00 -31.59
N PRO A 174 11.02 -16.27 -32.42
CA PRO A 174 10.90 -16.16 -33.88
C PRO A 174 9.95 -17.21 -34.49
N ASP A 175 9.58 -18.25 -33.74
CA ASP A 175 8.65 -19.28 -34.17
C ASP A 175 7.17 -18.93 -33.90
N MET A 176 6.90 -17.82 -33.20
CA MET A 176 5.54 -17.32 -32.97
C MET A 176 5.15 -16.29 -34.03
N THR A 177 3.91 -16.36 -34.49
CA THR A 177 3.31 -15.32 -35.34
C THR A 177 2.83 -14.12 -34.52
N ASP A 178 2.72 -12.95 -35.14
CA ASP A 178 2.21 -11.74 -34.47
C ASP A 178 0.81 -11.95 -33.88
N ASP A 179 -0.07 -12.69 -34.57
CA ASP A 179 -1.42 -13.02 -34.08
C ASP A 179 -1.35 -13.88 -32.80
N GLN A 180 -0.42 -14.84 -32.75
CA GLN A 180 -0.21 -15.65 -31.54
C GLN A 180 0.34 -14.79 -30.40
N VAL A 181 1.31 -13.92 -30.66
CA VAL A 181 1.83 -12.99 -29.65
C VAL A 181 0.74 -12.06 -29.13
N GLN A 182 -0.15 -11.59 -29.99
CA GLN A 182 -1.30 -10.77 -29.60
C GLN A 182 -2.27 -11.51 -28.66
N GLU A 183 -2.44 -12.82 -28.83
CA GLU A 183 -3.22 -13.66 -27.92
C GLU A 183 -2.61 -13.66 -26.51
N PHE A 184 -1.28 -13.75 -26.39
CA PHE A 184 -0.59 -13.62 -25.10
C PHE A 184 -0.72 -12.22 -24.51
N GLU A 185 -0.50 -11.17 -25.32
CA GLU A 185 -0.62 -9.77 -24.90
C GLU A 185 -2.00 -9.49 -24.28
N SER A 186 -3.06 -9.94 -24.96
CA SER A 186 -4.44 -9.64 -24.58
C SER A 186 -4.90 -10.38 -23.31
N ASN A 187 -4.23 -11.48 -22.95
CA ASN A 187 -4.69 -12.38 -21.90
C ASN A 187 -3.74 -12.54 -20.70
N ALA A 188 -2.46 -12.13 -20.80
CA ALA A 188 -1.47 -12.33 -19.74
C ALA A 188 -1.78 -11.60 -18.43
N CYS A 189 -2.44 -10.44 -18.50
CA CYS A 189 -2.78 -9.58 -17.36
C CYS A 189 -4.29 -9.31 -17.30
N PRO A 190 -5.13 -10.31 -16.94
CA PRO A 190 -6.58 -10.24 -17.14
C PRO A 190 -7.32 -9.31 -16.16
N THR A 191 -6.69 -8.92 -15.06
CA THR A 191 -7.33 -8.19 -13.96
C THR A 191 -6.38 -7.19 -13.32
N CYS A 192 -6.90 -6.30 -12.46
CA CYS A 192 -6.05 -5.42 -11.65
C CYS A 192 -5.28 -6.23 -10.58
N GLY A 193 -4.15 -5.69 -10.13
CA GLY A 193 -3.31 -6.32 -9.10
C GLY A 193 -1.82 -6.34 -9.47
N SER A 194 -0.96 -6.72 -8.52
CA SER A 194 0.45 -6.99 -8.83
C SER A 194 0.57 -8.20 -9.75
N CYS A 195 1.73 -8.39 -10.38
CA CYS A 195 1.98 -9.57 -11.22
C CYS A 195 1.55 -10.87 -10.52
N SER A 196 0.98 -11.82 -11.27
CA SER A 196 0.42 -13.08 -10.74
C SER A 196 1.50 -14.05 -10.21
N GLY A 197 2.71 -14.01 -10.76
CA GLY A 197 3.84 -14.84 -10.32
C GLY A 197 4.51 -14.41 -9.01
N MET A 198 5.33 -15.28 -8.41
CA MET A 198 6.12 -14.99 -7.20
C MET A 198 7.35 -14.10 -7.49
N PHE A 199 7.10 -12.91 -7.98
CA PHE A 199 8.11 -11.86 -8.19
C PHE A 199 8.26 -10.99 -6.93
N THR A 200 8.95 -9.86 -7.06
CA THR A 200 9.30 -8.99 -5.92
C THR A 200 8.05 -8.43 -5.24
N ALA A 201 7.03 -7.94 -5.96
CA ALA A 201 5.77 -7.47 -5.38
C ALA A 201 5.13 -8.49 -4.41
N ASN A 202 4.88 -9.73 -4.87
CA ASN A 202 4.27 -10.77 -4.04
C ASN A 202 5.20 -11.25 -2.94
N SER A 203 6.50 -11.37 -3.21
CA SER A 203 7.50 -11.71 -2.21
C SER A 203 7.54 -10.69 -1.06
N MET A 204 7.49 -9.40 -1.37
CA MET A 204 7.50 -8.32 -0.39
C MET A 204 6.18 -8.23 0.38
N ASN A 205 5.05 -8.51 -0.26
CA ASN A 205 3.76 -8.56 0.42
C ASN A 205 3.67 -9.74 1.40
N CYS A 206 4.21 -10.91 1.03
CA CYS A 206 4.40 -12.04 1.93
C CYS A 206 5.40 -11.74 3.06
N LEU A 207 6.46 -10.98 2.78
CA LEU A 207 7.41 -10.56 3.80
C LEU A 207 6.75 -9.63 4.83
N ALA A 208 5.91 -8.68 4.40
CA ALA A 208 5.19 -7.80 5.33
C ALA A 208 4.26 -8.59 6.28
N GLU A 209 3.64 -9.66 5.77
CA GLU A 209 2.85 -10.60 6.57
C GLU A 209 3.74 -11.40 7.54
N ALA A 210 4.85 -11.96 7.06
CA ALA A 210 5.79 -12.74 7.87
C ALA A 210 6.45 -11.91 8.99
N LEU A 211 6.70 -10.63 8.76
CA LEU A 211 7.20 -9.68 9.77
C LEU A 211 6.13 -9.30 10.81
N GLY A 212 4.86 -9.67 10.62
CA GLY A 212 3.76 -9.29 11.49
C GLY A 212 3.23 -7.86 11.29
N LEU A 213 3.66 -7.18 10.22
CA LEU A 213 3.22 -5.82 9.89
C LEU A 213 1.97 -5.79 9.01
N ALA A 214 1.57 -6.94 8.45
CA ALA A 214 0.34 -7.11 7.70
C ALA A 214 -0.52 -8.23 8.29
N LEU A 215 -1.81 -8.23 7.98
CA LEU A 215 -2.73 -9.29 8.41
C LEU A 215 -2.49 -10.60 7.63
N PRO A 216 -2.82 -11.76 8.22
CA PRO A 216 -2.77 -13.04 7.50
C PRO A 216 -3.59 -13.00 6.20
N GLY A 217 -3.03 -13.52 5.11
CA GLY A 217 -3.63 -13.47 3.77
C GLY A 217 -3.34 -12.18 2.99
N ASN A 218 -2.59 -11.24 3.56
CA ASN A 218 -2.17 -10.02 2.89
C ASN A 218 -1.38 -10.31 1.60
N GLY A 219 -0.43 -11.25 1.67
CA GLY A 219 0.46 -11.57 0.56
C GLY A 219 -0.15 -12.44 -0.53
N SER A 220 -1.22 -13.18 -0.24
CA SER A 220 -1.69 -14.29 -1.08
C SER A 220 -3.11 -14.15 -1.65
N THR A 221 -3.98 -13.34 -1.03
CA THR A 221 -5.38 -13.20 -1.48
C THR A 221 -5.45 -12.47 -2.84
N LEU A 222 -6.21 -12.89 -3.83
CA LEU A 222 -6.24 -12.16 -5.11
C LEU A 222 -6.88 -10.76 -4.95
N ALA A 223 -6.50 -9.81 -5.80
CA ALA A 223 -7.07 -8.45 -5.79
C ALA A 223 -8.60 -8.46 -6.05
N THR A 224 -9.04 -9.41 -6.85
CA THR A 224 -10.42 -9.70 -7.26
C THR A 224 -11.21 -10.50 -6.22
N HIS A 225 -10.53 -11.17 -5.29
CA HIS A 225 -11.19 -12.08 -4.35
C HIS A 225 -12.05 -11.31 -3.35
N ALA A 226 -13.25 -11.80 -3.06
CA ALA A 226 -14.19 -11.13 -2.16
C ALA A 226 -13.61 -10.87 -0.76
N ASP A 227 -12.80 -11.79 -0.24
CA ASP A 227 -12.16 -11.68 1.08
C ASP A 227 -11.11 -10.56 1.15
N ARG A 228 -10.58 -10.08 0.02
CA ARG A 228 -9.63 -8.96 -0.02
C ARG A 228 -10.23 -7.72 0.63
N LYS A 229 -11.53 -7.49 0.45
CA LYS A 229 -12.27 -6.40 1.11
C LYS A 229 -12.16 -6.47 2.64
N ALA A 230 -12.25 -7.66 3.23
CA ALA A 230 -12.19 -7.83 4.68
C ALA A 230 -10.84 -7.41 5.26
N LEU A 231 -9.73 -7.64 4.52
CA LEU A 231 -8.40 -7.21 4.90
C LEU A 231 -8.29 -5.69 5.03
N PHE A 232 -8.84 -4.93 4.07
CA PHE A 232 -8.87 -3.46 4.13
C PHE A 232 -9.70 -2.94 5.30
N LEU A 233 -10.87 -3.53 5.53
CA LEU A 233 -11.73 -3.13 6.63
C LEU A 233 -11.08 -3.40 7.99
N GLU A 234 -10.47 -4.59 8.15
CA GLU A 234 -9.78 -4.95 9.38
C GLU A 234 -8.52 -4.12 9.59
N ALA A 235 -7.78 -3.78 8.53
CA ALA A 235 -6.61 -2.90 8.63
C ALA A 235 -7.00 -1.51 9.20
N GLY A 236 -8.11 -0.93 8.72
CA GLY A 236 -8.63 0.34 9.23
C GLY A 236 -9.04 0.30 10.71
N ARG A 237 -9.59 -0.81 11.18
CA ARG A 237 -9.89 -1.01 12.61
C ARG A 237 -8.63 -1.26 13.44
N LYS A 238 -7.74 -2.13 12.95
CA LYS A 238 -6.54 -2.56 13.67
C LYS A 238 -5.58 -1.42 13.92
N ILE A 239 -5.41 -0.51 12.94
CA ILE A 239 -4.46 0.60 13.09
C ILE A 239 -4.86 1.52 14.25
N VAL A 240 -6.15 1.76 14.46
CA VAL A 240 -6.63 2.59 15.57
C VAL A 240 -6.38 1.90 16.92
N ASP A 241 -6.59 0.58 17.00
CA ASP A 241 -6.23 -0.20 18.19
C ASP A 241 -4.72 -0.15 18.48
N LEU A 242 -3.88 -0.40 17.49
CA LEU A 242 -2.41 -0.32 17.61
C LEU A 242 -1.96 1.08 18.07
N THR A 243 -2.58 2.11 17.52
CA THR A 243 -2.30 3.51 17.87
C THR A 243 -2.63 3.78 19.35
N LYS A 244 -3.80 3.35 19.82
CA LYS A 244 -4.20 3.51 21.22
C LYS A 244 -3.33 2.66 22.15
N ARG A 245 -2.97 1.43 21.76
CA ARG A 245 -2.02 0.61 22.52
C ARG A 245 -0.68 1.32 22.73
N TYR A 246 -0.11 1.86 21.65
CA TYR A 246 1.17 2.57 21.73
C TYR A 246 1.08 3.83 22.60
N TYR A 247 0.16 4.75 22.26
CA TYR A 247 0.12 6.07 22.92
C TYR A 247 -0.57 6.04 24.29
N GLU A 248 -1.78 5.47 24.36
CA GLU A 248 -2.60 5.49 25.57
C GLU A 248 -2.09 4.51 26.62
N LYS A 249 -1.79 3.28 26.19
CA LYS A 249 -1.36 2.19 27.08
C LYS A 249 0.17 2.12 27.25
N GLY A 250 0.94 2.89 26.47
CA GLY A 250 2.40 2.90 26.55
C GLY A 250 3.07 1.63 26.03
N ASP A 251 2.35 0.84 25.22
CA ASP A 251 2.84 -0.41 24.66
C ASP A 251 3.75 -0.14 23.45
N VAL A 252 5.04 0.06 23.71
CA VAL A 252 6.03 0.34 22.66
C VAL A 252 6.23 -0.85 21.72
N SER A 253 5.82 -2.07 22.11
CA SER A 253 5.88 -3.26 21.25
C SER A 253 4.91 -3.17 20.07
N ALA A 254 3.87 -2.32 20.15
CA ALA A 254 2.94 -2.04 19.05
C ALA A 254 3.53 -1.15 17.94
N SER A 255 4.79 -0.69 18.09
CA SER A 255 5.50 0.03 17.03
C SER A 255 6.10 -0.93 16.00
N PRO A 256 6.39 -0.49 14.76
CA PRO A 256 6.95 -1.35 13.73
C PRO A 256 8.27 -2.02 14.13
N ARG A 257 9.17 -1.29 14.80
CA ARG A 257 10.41 -1.88 15.32
C ARG A 257 10.10 -2.86 16.45
N GLY A 258 9.12 -2.59 17.29
CA GLY A 258 8.68 -3.55 18.33
C GLY A 258 8.16 -4.86 17.74
N ILE A 259 7.40 -4.79 16.65
CA ILE A 259 6.83 -5.95 15.95
C ILE A 259 7.92 -6.72 15.16
N ALA A 260 8.76 -6.00 14.41
CA ALA A 260 9.76 -6.58 13.52
C ALA A 260 11.13 -6.82 14.18
N THR A 261 11.17 -6.97 15.51
CA THR A 261 12.38 -7.41 16.23
C THR A 261 12.23 -8.87 16.63
N HIS A 262 13.29 -9.66 16.45
CA HIS A 262 13.32 -11.05 16.92
C HIS A 262 13.14 -11.08 18.44
N ALA A 263 12.15 -11.84 18.93
CA ALA A 263 11.95 -12.08 20.35
C ALA A 263 13.04 -12.97 20.95
#